data_AF-D3K3V7-F1
#
_entry.id   AF-D3K3V7-F1
#
_cell.length_a   1.000
_cell.length_b   1.000
_cell.length_c   1.000
_cell.angle_alpha   90.00
_cell.angle_beta   90.00
_cell.angle_gamma   90.00
#
_symmetry.space_group_name_H-M   'P 1'
#
loop_
_entity.id
_entity.type
_entity.pdbx_description
1 polymer ?
#
loop_
_entity_poly.entity_id
_entity_poly.type
_entity_poly.pdbx_seq_one_letter_code
_entity_poly.pdbx_strand_id
1 'polypeptide(L)'
;MNYKHLGRFSWVVGFLGFLGLLGLNHSPAFYLFFAFFGGFQYYWWFKLGQEDERLAANKGKAAVRAFGLTFALGFVILLAISYLALKAELLYQLALIIFALAFALSFDLWALLTYQLDVRG
;
A
#
# COMPACT_ATOMS: atom_id res chain seq x y z
N MET A 1 -2.74 14.28 -10.67
CA MET A 1 -1.25 14.19 -10.51
C MET A 1 -0.69 13.92 -11.88
N ASN A 2 0.21 14.78 -12.39
CA ASN A 2 0.68 14.68 -13.78
C ASN A 2 1.74 13.56 -13.90
N TYR A 3 1.38 12.40 -14.47
CA TYR A 3 2.26 11.24 -14.58
C TYR A 3 3.41 11.42 -15.58
N LYS A 4 3.51 12.58 -16.25
CA LYS A 4 4.58 12.89 -17.21
C LYS A 4 6.00 12.83 -16.64
N HIS A 5 6.15 12.90 -15.31
CA HIS A 5 7.46 12.82 -14.64
C HIS A 5 7.75 11.44 -14.03
N LEU A 6 6.82 10.48 -14.15
CA LEU A 6 7.02 9.13 -13.65
C LEU A 6 7.86 8.34 -14.64
N GLY A 7 9.09 8.04 -14.25
CA GLY A 7 9.97 7.19 -15.03
C GLY A 7 9.46 5.76 -15.06
N ARG A 8 9.78 5.02 -16.13
CA ARG A 8 9.47 3.59 -16.30
C ARG A 8 9.92 2.72 -15.10
N PHE A 9 10.90 3.18 -14.34
CA PHE A 9 11.49 2.48 -13.19
C PHE A 9 11.06 3.05 -11.83
N SER A 10 10.11 3.98 -11.76
CA SER A 10 9.67 4.54 -10.47
C SER A 10 9.11 3.49 -9.51
N TRP A 11 8.61 2.36 -10.00
CA TRP A 11 8.16 1.23 -9.18
C TRP A 11 9.28 0.58 -8.36
N VAL A 12 10.55 0.80 -8.71
CA VAL A 12 11.72 0.27 -7.98
C VAL A 12 11.82 0.84 -6.56
N VAL A 13 11.22 2.01 -6.30
CA VAL A 13 11.09 2.55 -4.93
C VAL A 13 10.37 1.57 -3.99
N GLY A 14 9.54 0.68 -4.55
CA GLY A 14 8.93 -0.46 -3.87
C GLY A 14 9.93 -1.31 -3.08
N PHE A 15 11.13 -1.52 -3.64
CA PHE A 15 12.16 -2.35 -3.01
C PHE A 15 12.74 -1.73 -1.73
N LEU A 16 12.57 -0.43 -1.48
CA LEU A 16 12.91 0.16 -0.18
C LEU A 16 12.09 -0.46 0.96
N GLY A 17 10.97 -1.14 0.65
CA GLY A 17 10.20 -1.94 1.59
C GLY A 17 11.02 -3.00 2.32
N PHE A 18 12.05 -3.56 1.68
CA PHE A 18 12.90 -4.57 2.31
C PHE A 18 13.72 -4.03 3.48
N LEU A 19 13.91 -2.71 3.61
CA LEU A 19 14.50 -2.09 4.81
C LEU A 19 13.65 -2.37 6.06
N GLY A 20 12.38 -2.77 5.90
CA GLY A 20 11.52 -3.21 7.00
C GLY A 20 12.08 -4.40 7.78
N LEU A 21 12.86 -5.27 7.12
CA LEU A 21 13.50 -6.42 7.77
C LEU A 21 14.54 -6.01 8.83
N LEU A 22 15.05 -4.77 8.77
CA LEU A 22 15.94 -4.23 9.80
C LEU A 22 15.25 -4.14 11.17
N GLY A 23 13.91 -4.13 11.22
CA GLY A 23 13.16 -4.17 12.48
C GLY A 23 13.37 -5.43 13.31
N LEU A 24 13.89 -6.51 12.71
CA LEU A 24 14.23 -7.75 13.43
C LEU A 24 15.43 -7.59 14.37
N ASN A 25 16.40 -6.74 13.99
CA ASN A 25 17.68 -6.59 14.69
C ASN A 25 17.90 -5.18 15.27
N HIS A 26 17.02 -4.23 14.93
CA HIS A 26 17.12 -2.82 15.31
C HIS A 26 15.78 -2.32 15.89
N SER A 27 15.54 -1.00 15.79
CA SER A 27 14.30 -0.39 16.27
C SER A 27 13.07 -0.96 15.53
N PRO A 28 11.98 -1.29 16.24
CA PRO A 28 10.71 -1.66 15.61
C PRO A 28 10.18 -0.65 14.60
N ALA A 29 10.57 0.63 14.72
CA ALA A 29 10.20 1.67 13.76
C ALA A 29 10.63 1.34 12.32
N PHE A 30 11.67 0.52 12.14
CA PHE A 30 12.07 0.06 10.82
C PHE A 30 10.96 -0.72 10.11
N TYR A 31 10.06 -1.43 10.81
CA TYR A 31 8.93 -2.12 10.19
C TYR A 31 8.01 -1.21 9.37
N LEU A 32 7.98 0.10 9.67
CA LEU A 32 7.25 1.08 8.86
C LEU A 32 7.80 1.22 7.43
N PHE A 33 9.06 0.84 7.18
CA PHE A 33 9.60 0.81 5.83
C PHE A 33 8.83 -0.14 4.92
N PHE A 34 8.14 -1.17 5.42
CA PHE A 34 7.29 -2.01 4.58
C PHE A 34 6.21 -1.22 3.83
N ALA A 35 5.83 -0.03 4.29
CA ALA A 35 4.94 0.87 3.56
C ALA A 35 5.48 1.27 2.18
N PHE A 36 6.81 1.28 2.00
CA PHE A 36 7.44 1.55 0.71
C PHE A 36 7.09 0.51 -0.35
N PHE A 37 6.68 -0.72 0.01
CA PHE A 37 6.18 -1.68 -0.99
C PHE A 37 5.02 -1.10 -1.81
N GLY A 38 4.23 -0.18 -1.25
CA GLY A 38 3.20 0.56 -1.98
C GLY A 38 3.75 1.44 -3.12
N GLY A 39 5.07 1.54 -3.27
CA GLY A 39 5.72 2.11 -4.45
C GLY A 39 5.55 1.28 -5.72
N PHE A 40 5.22 -0.03 -5.61
CA PHE A 40 4.93 -0.86 -6.77
C PHE A 40 3.72 -0.37 -7.57
N GLN A 41 2.83 0.42 -6.95
CA GLN A 41 1.72 1.13 -7.58
C GLN A 41 2.14 1.88 -8.86
N TYR A 42 3.36 2.41 -8.90
CA TYR A 42 3.87 3.19 -10.03
C TYR A 42 4.00 2.36 -11.31
N TYR A 43 4.09 1.03 -11.21
CA TYR A 43 4.03 0.13 -12.34
C TYR A 43 2.70 0.26 -13.12
N TRP A 44 1.59 0.48 -12.41
CA TRP A 44 0.27 0.67 -13.02
C TRP A 44 0.05 2.12 -13.44
N TRP A 45 0.45 3.09 -12.59
CA TRP A 45 0.31 4.52 -12.91
C TRP A 45 1.04 4.91 -14.19
N PHE A 46 2.22 4.35 -14.45
CA PHE A 46 2.97 4.62 -15.68
C PHE A 46 2.25 4.15 -16.96
N LYS A 47 1.36 3.15 -16.85
CA LYS A 47 0.58 2.66 -18.00
C LYS A 47 -0.66 3.49 -18.28
N LEU A 48 -1.06 4.35 -17.34
CA LEU A 48 -2.21 5.22 -17.47
C LEU A 48 -1.82 6.49 -18.24
N GLY A 49 -2.74 6.95 -19.09
CA GLY A 49 -2.55 8.13 -19.93
C GLY A 49 -2.64 9.46 -19.16
N GLN A 50 -2.90 10.54 -19.90
CA GLN A 50 -3.23 11.81 -19.26
C GLN A 50 -4.57 11.71 -18.52
N GLU A 51 -4.66 12.40 -17.39
CA GLU A 51 -5.85 12.40 -16.54
C GLU A 51 -6.98 13.18 -17.23
N ASP A 52 -8.00 12.46 -17.67
CA ASP A 52 -9.29 12.98 -18.13
C ASP A 52 -10.37 12.79 -17.05
N GLU A 53 -11.59 13.27 -17.30
CA GLU A 53 -12.70 13.17 -16.34
C GLU A 53 -13.05 11.71 -15.99
N ARG A 54 -12.91 10.80 -16.97
CA ARG A 54 -13.18 9.38 -16.81
C ARG A 54 -12.16 8.72 -15.89
N LEU A 55 -10.87 8.97 -16.12
CA LEU A 55 -9.78 8.47 -15.28
C LEU A 55 -9.89 9.03 -13.87
N ALA A 56 -10.22 10.32 -13.72
CA ALA A 56 -10.43 10.93 -12.41
C ALA A 56 -11.58 10.25 -11.63
N ALA A 57 -12.71 9.99 -12.29
CA ALA A 57 -13.84 9.27 -11.69
C ALA A 57 -13.49 7.82 -11.32
N ASN A 58 -12.74 7.13 -12.20
CA ASN A 58 -12.29 5.76 -11.96
C ASN A 58 -11.30 5.68 -10.79
N LYS A 59 -10.38 6.65 -10.66
CA LYS A 59 -9.46 6.78 -9.52
C LYS A 59 -10.22 6.92 -8.21
N GLY A 60 -11.27 7.73 -8.18
CA GLY A 60 -12.11 7.91 -6.99
C GLY A 60 -12.80 6.60 -6.57
N LYS A 61 -13.44 5.92 -7.54
CA LYS A 61 -14.09 4.61 -7.30
C LYS A 61 -13.10 3.55 -6.82
N ALA A 62 -11.92 3.50 -7.45
CA ALA A 62 -10.85 2.58 -7.08
C ALA A 62 -10.31 2.87 -5.67
N ALA A 63 -10.13 4.14 -5.31
CA ALA A 63 -9.63 4.53 -3.99
C ALA A 63 -10.57 4.06 -2.87
N VAL A 64 -11.87 4.34 -2.99
CA VAL A 64 -12.86 3.93 -1.98
C VAL A 64 -12.83 2.41 -1.77
N ARG A 65 -12.76 1.63 -2.86
CA ARG A 65 -12.70 0.17 -2.79
C ARG A 65 -11.37 -0.32 -2.19
N ALA A 66 -10.25 0.20 -2.67
CA ALA A 66 -8.92 -0.25 -2.26
C ALA A 66 -8.69 0.02 -0.77
N PHE A 67 -8.77 1.29 -0.36
CA PHE A 67 -8.52 1.71 1.01
C PHE A 67 -9.58 1.17 1.98
N GLY A 68 -10.84 1.11 1.56
CA GLY A 68 -11.91 0.53 2.37
C GLY A 68 -11.65 -0.94 2.69
N LEU A 69 -11.29 -1.74 1.68
CA LEU A 69 -10.99 -3.16 1.86
C LEU A 69 -9.74 -3.38 2.71
N THR A 70 -8.63 -2.74 2.37
CA THR A 70 -7.33 -2.99 3.03
C THR A 70 -7.30 -2.48 4.45
N PHE A 71 -7.91 -1.33 4.77
CA PHE A 71 -8.01 -0.87 6.15
C PHE A 71 -9.02 -1.67 6.97
N ALA A 72 -10.14 -2.11 6.39
CA ALA A 72 -11.04 -3.02 7.09
C ALA A 72 -10.34 -4.34 7.44
N LEU A 73 -9.63 -4.94 6.48
CA LEU A 73 -8.83 -6.15 6.72
C LEU A 73 -7.73 -5.91 7.75
N GLY A 74 -6.96 -4.82 7.61
CA GLY A 74 -5.90 -4.46 8.56
C GLY A 74 -6.43 -4.27 9.98
N PHE A 75 -7.57 -3.58 10.12
CA PHE A 75 -8.23 -3.39 11.40
C PHE A 75 -8.72 -4.72 12.01
N VAL A 76 -9.35 -5.59 11.22
CA VAL A 76 -9.79 -6.91 11.67
C VAL A 76 -8.62 -7.77 12.14
N ILE A 77 -7.49 -7.74 11.41
CA ILE A 77 -6.28 -8.47 11.81
C ILE A 77 -5.70 -7.88 13.11
N LEU A 78 -5.60 -6.55 13.22
CA LEU A 78 -5.14 -5.88 14.45
C LEU A 78 -6.02 -6.25 15.66
N LEU A 79 -7.34 -6.26 15.47
CA LEU A 79 -8.28 -6.67 16.50
C LEU A 79 -8.08 -8.15 16.86
N ALA A 80 -7.95 -9.04 15.87
CA ALA A 80 -7.71 -10.46 16.11
C ALA A 80 -6.43 -10.71 16.92
N ILE A 81 -5.33 -10.04 16.59
CA ILE A 81 -4.07 -10.21 17.32
C ILE A 81 -4.13 -9.63 18.75
N SER A 82 -4.99 -8.64 19.01
CA SER A 82 -5.17 -8.08 20.35
C SER A 82 -5.77 -9.07 21.35
N TYR A 83 -6.48 -10.09 20.86
CA TYR A 83 -7.00 -11.18 21.68
C TYR A 83 -5.99 -12.33 21.89
N LEU A 84 -4.85 -12.31 21.18
CA LEU A 84 -3.78 -13.26 21.43
C LEU A 84 -3.04 -12.82 22.69
N ALA A 85 -2.77 -13.76 23.60
CA ALA A 85 -2.01 -13.52 24.84
C ALA A 85 -0.51 -13.32 24.57
N LEU A 86 -0.17 -12.36 23.71
CA LEU A 86 1.19 -12.01 23.31
C LEU A 86 1.78 -10.98 24.26
N LYS A 87 3.11 -10.94 24.33
CA LYS A 87 3.82 -9.86 25.01
C LYS A 87 3.53 -8.53 24.33
N ALA A 88 3.38 -7.45 25.11
CA ALA A 88 3.09 -6.12 24.60
C ALA A 88 4.08 -5.64 23.52
N GLU A 89 5.36 -5.98 23.68
CA GLU A 89 6.40 -5.66 22.70
C GLU A 89 6.15 -6.34 21.35
N LEU A 90 5.84 -7.63 21.34
CA LEU A 90 5.53 -8.37 20.12
C LEU A 90 4.24 -7.85 19.47
N LEU A 91 3.22 -7.52 20.27
CA LEU A 91 1.99 -6.92 19.77
C LEU A 91 2.27 -5.58 19.06
N TYR A 92 3.12 -4.73 19.64
CA TYR A 92 3.51 -3.46 19.03
C TYR A 92 4.26 -3.67 17.69
N GLN A 93 5.21 -4.60 17.64
CA GLN A 93 5.93 -4.93 16.40
C GLN A 93 4.99 -5.42 15.31
N LEU A 94 4.09 -6.36 15.64
CA LEU A 94 3.08 -6.86 14.71
C LEU A 94 2.15 -5.74 14.23
N ALA A 95 1.74 -4.84 15.12
CA ALA A 95 0.88 -3.72 14.75
C ALA A 95 1.55 -2.79 13.72
N LEU A 96 2.84 -2.49 13.88
CA LEU A 96 3.60 -1.71 12.90
C LEU A 96 3.67 -2.41 11.54
N ILE A 97 3.95 -3.72 11.54
CA ILE A 97 4.03 -4.53 10.32
C ILE A 97 2.69 -4.55 9.59
N ILE A 98 1.60 -4.87 10.30
CA ILE A 98 0.26 -4.95 9.74
C ILE A 98 -0.16 -3.59 9.18
N PHE A 99 0.08 -2.51 9.93
CA PHE A 99 -0.24 -1.16 9.48
C PHE A 99 0.53 -0.78 8.21
N ALA A 100 1.84 -1.00 8.18
CA ALA A 100 2.69 -0.68 7.03
C ALA A 100 2.31 -1.49 5.79
N LEU A 101 2.02 -2.79 5.94
CA LEU A 101 1.59 -3.64 4.83
C LEU A 101 0.18 -3.30 4.35
N ALA A 102 -0.77 -3.02 5.24
CA ALA A 102 -2.11 -2.57 4.86
C ALA A 102 -2.05 -1.24 4.10
N PHE A 103 -1.18 -0.32 4.51
CA PHE A 103 -0.91 0.91 3.78
C PHE A 103 -0.36 0.62 2.38
N ALA A 104 0.71 -0.17 2.27
CA ALA A 104 1.31 -0.54 0.99
C ALA A 104 0.28 -1.17 0.03
N LEU A 105 -0.47 -2.17 0.52
CA LEU A 105 -1.52 -2.86 -0.24
C LEU A 105 -2.60 -1.90 -0.73
N SER A 106 -2.97 -0.89 0.07
CA SER A 106 -3.97 0.12 -0.32
C SER A 106 -3.56 0.85 -1.61
N PHE A 107 -2.30 1.28 -1.69
CA PHE A 107 -1.79 2.02 -2.84
C PHE A 107 -1.62 1.13 -4.07
N ASP A 108 -1.08 -0.08 -3.90
CA ASP A 108 -0.91 -1.02 -5.00
C ASP A 108 -2.27 -1.44 -5.58
N LEU A 109 -3.25 -1.73 -4.71
CA LEU A 109 -4.59 -2.10 -5.12
C LEU A 109 -5.33 -0.92 -5.75
N TRP A 110 -5.15 0.30 -5.23
CA TRP A 110 -5.74 1.51 -5.82
C TRP A 110 -5.28 1.71 -7.27
N ALA A 111 -3.98 1.61 -7.52
CA ALA A 111 -3.42 1.77 -8.86
C ALA A 111 -3.85 0.65 -9.80
N LEU A 112 -3.84 -0.61 -9.32
CA LEU A 112 -4.33 -1.76 -10.08
C LEU A 112 -5.81 -1.62 -10.46
N LEU A 113 -6.67 -1.30 -9.49
CA LEU A 113 -8.10 -1.15 -9.73
C LEU A 113 -8.40 0.01 -10.66
N THR A 114 -7.67 1.13 -10.52
CA THR A 114 -7.79 2.25 -11.45
C THR A 114 -7.46 1.80 -12.87
N TYR A 115 -6.32 1.13 -13.05
CA TYR A 115 -5.91 0.60 -14.35
C TYR A 115 -6.95 -0.36 -14.94
N GLN A 116 -7.49 -1.27 -14.14
CA GLN A 116 -8.52 -2.20 -14.59
C GLN A 116 -9.82 -1.50 -15.00
N LEU A 117 -10.26 -0.48 -14.25
CA LEU A 117 -11.46 0.29 -14.56
C LEU A 117 -11.29 1.16 -15.81
N ASP A 118 -10.10 1.70 -16.05
CA ASP A 118 -9.84 2.58 -17.21
C ASP A 118 -9.61 1.82 -18.52
N VAL A 119 -9.01 0.62 -18.45
CA VAL A 119 -8.77 -0.22 -19.64
C VAL A 119 -10.01 -1.03 -20.03
N ARG A 120 -10.86 -1.41 -19.08
CA ARG A 120 -12.05 -2.26 -19.33
C ARG A 120 -13.37 -1.50 -19.37
N GLY A 121 -13.39 -0.21 -18.97
CA GLY A 121 -14.56 0.66 -18.99
C GLY A 121 -14.43 1.79 -20.01
#